data_AF-A0A7H9HSW0-F1
#
_entry.id   AF-A0A7H9HSW0-F1
#
_cell.length_a   1.000
_cell.length_b   1.000
_cell.length_c   1.000
_cell.angle_alpha   90.00
_cell.angle_beta   90.00
_cell.angle_gamma   90.00
#
_symmetry.space_group_name_H-M   'P 1'
#
loop_
_entity.id
_entity.type
_entity.pdbx_description
1 polymer ?
#
loop_
_entity_poly.entity_id
_entity_poly.type
_entity_poly.pdbx_seq_one_letter_code
_entity_poly.pdbx_strand_id
1 'polypeptide(L)'
;MARLKAFDLLSLGVVSAAGVWMGIKFFEPLVIDRLRQDGNLRTDIPVPEYDKNGDPIGSKPMNELRDELIAIQRRERNESDPTSSSIH
;
A
#
# COMPACT_ATOMS: atom_id res chain seq x y z
N MET A 1 -38.28 2.80 -21.73
CA MET A 1 -37.52 3.46 -20.65
C MET A 1 -37.23 2.41 -19.57
N ALA A 2 -35.97 1.99 -19.44
CA ALA A 2 -35.58 0.98 -18.45
C ALA A 2 -35.72 1.57 -17.04
N ARG A 3 -36.75 1.16 -16.29
CA ARG A 3 -36.79 1.33 -14.84
C ARG A 3 -35.95 0.22 -14.25
N LEU A 4 -34.67 0.51 -14.01
CA LEU A 4 -33.82 -0.37 -13.22
C LEU A 4 -34.46 -0.47 -11.83
N LYS A 5 -34.93 -1.67 -11.46
CA LYS A 5 -35.43 -1.91 -10.11
C LYS A 5 -34.22 -1.88 -9.18
N ALA A 6 -34.36 -1.26 -8.00
CA ALA A 6 -33.28 -1.19 -7.01
C ALA A 6 -32.71 -2.58 -6.67
N PHE A 7 -33.55 -3.61 -6.75
CA PHE A 7 -33.17 -5.02 -6.59
C PHE A 7 -32.20 -5.53 -7.68
N ASP A 8 -32.35 -5.08 -8.93
CA ASP A 8 -31.48 -5.50 -10.02
C ASP A 8 -30.08 -4.87 -9.87
N LEU A 9 -30.00 -3.59 -9.44
CA LEU A 9 -28.72 -2.97 -9.12
C LEU A 9 -28.04 -3.64 -7.92
N LEU A 10 -28.81 -3.97 -6.87
CA LEU A 10 -28.28 -4.63 -5.69
C LEU A 10 -27.72 -6.02 -6.06
N SER A 11 -28.47 -6.79 -6.85
CA SER A 11 -28.05 -8.11 -7.31
C SER A 11 -26.77 -8.03 -8.15
N LEU A 12 -26.70 -7.07 -9.08
CA LEU A 12 -25.50 -6.83 -9.88
C LEU A 12 -24.29 -6.45 -9.01
N GLY A 13 -24.49 -5.59 -8.02
CA GLY A 13 -23.45 -5.19 -7.07
C GLY A 13 -22.93 -6.36 -6.25
N VAL A 14 -23.83 -7.18 -5.69
CA VAL A 14 -23.47 -8.36 -4.90
C VAL A 14 -22.72 -9.38 -5.75
N VAL A 15 -23.23 -9.70 -6.95
CA VAL A 15 -22.57 -10.66 -7.85
C VAL A 15 -21.19 -10.16 -8.28
N SER A 16 -21.05 -8.87 -8.58
CA SER A 16 -19.77 -8.28 -8.97
C SER A 16 -18.76 -8.33 -7.81
N ALA A 17 -19.17 -7.93 -6.60
CA ALA A 17 -18.31 -7.98 -5.42
C ALA A 17 -17.91 -9.42 -5.07
N ALA A 18 -18.86 -10.36 -5.12
CA ALA A 18 -18.60 -11.78 -4.89
C ALA A 18 -17.65 -12.36 -5.94
N GLY A 19 -17.84 -12.01 -7.22
CA GLY A 19 -16.96 -12.46 -8.30
C GLY A 19 -15.53 -11.95 -8.15
N VAL A 20 -15.34 -10.67 -7.82
CA VAL A 20 -14.01 -10.10 -7.55
C VAL A 20 -13.36 -10.76 -6.34
N TRP A 21 -14.08 -10.89 -5.22
CA TRP A 21 -13.56 -11.53 -4.02
C TRP A 21 -13.15 -12.99 -4.26
N MET A 22 -13.99 -13.75 -4.96
CA MET A 22 -13.73 -15.14 -5.30
C MET A 22 -12.57 -15.28 -6.29
N GLY A 23 -12.48 -14.38 -7.28
CA GLY A 23 -11.36 -14.31 -8.20
C GLY A 23 -10.04 -14.06 -7.49
N ILE A 24 -9.98 -13.06 -6.59
CA ILE A 24 -8.78 -12.78 -5.79
C ILE A 24 -8.38 -14.03 -5.00
N LYS A 25 -9.31 -14.67 -4.28
CA LYS A 25 -9.02 -15.86 -3.48
C LYS A 25 -8.63 -17.09 -4.28
N PHE A 26 -9.05 -17.19 -5.54
CA PHE A 26 -8.66 -18.27 -6.45
C PHE A 26 -7.29 -18.03 -7.07
N PHE A 27 -7.02 -16.82 -7.57
CA PHE A 27 -5.78 -16.49 -8.27
C PHE A 27 -4.59 -16.27 -7.33
N GLU A 28 -4.83 -15.76 -6.12
CA GLU A 28 -3.80 -15.53 -5.09
C GLU A 28 -2.90 -16.78 -4.88
N PRO A 29 -3.43 -17.97 -4.50
CA PRO A 29 -2.59 -19.15 -4.30
C PRO A 29 -1.90 -19.61 -5.59
N LEU A 30 -2.59 -19.57 -6.73
CA LEU A 30 -2.04 -19.99 -8.02
C LEU A 30 -0.82 -19.16 -8.42
N VAL A 31 -0.90 -17.84 -8.28
CA VAL A 31 0.20 -16.92 -8.62
C VAL A 31 1.37 -17.09 -7.65
N ILE A 32 1.10 -17.20 -6.35
CA ILE A 32 2.14 -17.40 -5.33
C ILE A 32 2.88 -18.72 -5.56
N ASP A 33 2.16 -19.81 -5.80
CA ASP A 33 2.75 -21.12 -6.06
C ASP A 33 3.62 -21.12 -7.32
N ARG A 34 3.17 -20.40 -8.37
CA ARG A 34 3.96 -20.24 -9.59
C ARG A 34 5.23 -19.43 -9.37
N LEU A 35 5.13 -18.28 -8.69
CA LEU A 35 6.29 -17.44 -8.34
C LEU A 35 7.29 -18.21 -7.47
N ARG A 36 6.81 -19.09 -6.60
CA ARG A 36 7.64 -19.98 -5.78
C ARG A 36 8.38 -21.01 -6.62
N GLN A 37 7.70 -21.67 -7.56
CA GLN A 37 8.31 -22.64 -8.48
C GLN A 37 9.35 -21.99 -9.38
N ASP A 38 9.09 -20.77 -9.85
CA ASP A 38 9.99 -20.03 -10.74
C ASP A 38 11.19 -19.40 -10.00
N GLY A 39 11.28 -19.56 -8.67
CA GLY A 39 12.39 -19.03 -7.86
C GLY A 39 12.39 -17.51 -7.71
N ASN A 40 11.36 -16.83 -8.23
CA ASN A 40 11.20 -15.37 -8.15
C ASN A 40 10.57 -14.89 -6.83
N LEU A 41 10.12 -15.82 -5.99
CA LEU A 41 9.63 -15.49 -4.66
C LEU A 41 10.82 -15.37 -3.69
N ARG A 42 11.20 -14.14 -3.36
CA ARG A 42 12.18 -13.87 -2.28
C ARG A 42 11.59 -14.34 -0.95
N THR A 43 12.13 -15.44 -0.44
CA THR A 43 11.74 -16.04 0.85
C THR A 43 12.65 -15.61 2.00
N ASP A 44 13.73 -14.88 1.67
CA ASP A 44 14.71 -14.32 2.59
C ASP A 44 14.23 -13.03 3.27
N ILE A 45 13.18 -12.40 2.74
CA ILE A 45 12.59 -11.18 3.31
C ILE A 45 11.27 -11.53 4.01
N PRO A 46 11.08 -11.13 5.28
CA PRO A 46 9.80 -11.30 5.95
C PRO A 46 8.71 -10.48 5.24
N VAL A 47 7.55 -11.09 5.02
CA VAL A 47 6.38 -10.39 4.47
C VAL A 47 5.87 -9.42 5.54
N PRO A 48 5.73 -8.11 5.24
CA PRO A 48 5.21 -7.15 6.20
C PRO A 48 3.75 -7.48 6.54
N GLU A 49 3.45 -7.55 7.83
CA GLU A 49 2.07 -7.66 8.31
C GLU A 49 1.44 -6.27 8.33
N TYR A 50 0.15 -6.16 8.01
CA TYR A 50 -0.56 -4.89 8.00
C TYR A 50 -1.69 -4.90 9.03
N ASP A 51 -1.87 -3.78 9.71
CA ASP A 51 -2.97 -3.59 10.64
C ASP A 51 -4.31 -3.33 9.90
N LYS A 52 -5.39 -3.19 10.67
CA LYS A 52 -6.73 -2.88 10.15
C LYS A 52 -6.83 -1.56 9.37
N ASN A 53 -5.85 -0.67 9.51
CA ASN A 53 -5.77 0.62 8.83
C ASN A 53 -4.93 0.53 7.55
N GLY A 54 -4.30 -0.62 7.28
CA GLY A 54 -3.38 -0.82 6.16
C GLY A 54 -1.98 -0.29 6.45
N ASP A 55 -1.65 -0.01 7.71
CA ASP A 55 -0.31 0.39 8.12
C ASP A 55 0.53 -0.84 8.48
N PRO A 56 1.81 -0.89 8.07
CA PRO A 56 2.66 -2.04 8.34
C PRO A 56 3.03 -2.17 9.83
N ILE A 57 2.70 -3.31 10.43
CA ILE A 57 2.96 -3.66 11.82
C ILE A 57 4.47 -3.80 12.04
N GLY A 58 5.03 -3.06 12.99
CA GLY A 58 6.45 -3.12 13.34
C GLY A 58 7.37 -2.26 12.46
N SER A 59 6.82 -1.46 11.55
CA SER A 59 7.57 -0.42 10.84
C SER A 59 6.88 0.94 10.98
N LYS A 60 7.62 2.03 10.74
CA LYS A 60 7.05 3.38 10.86
C LYS A 60 5.91 3.56 9.85
N PRO A 61 4.73 4.05 10.28
CA PRO A 61 3.64 4.37 9.36
C PRO A 61 4.08 5.46 8.37
N MET A 62 3.47 5.48 7.19
CA MET A 62 3.84 6.40 6.10
C MET A 62 3.82 7.88 6.53
N ASN A 63 2.90 8.22 7.44
CA ASN A 63 2.74 9.57 7.97
C ASN A 63 4.00 10.02 8.72
N GLU A 64 4.56 9.13 9.55
CA GLU A 64 5.77 9.39 10.32
C GLU A 64 7.00 9.47 9.41
N LEU A 65 7.09 8.60 8.40
CA LEU A 65 8.16 8.64 7.39
C LEU A 65 8.15 9.97 6.61
N ARG A 66 6.95 10.48 6.28
CA ARG A 66 6.79 11.75 5.58
C ARG A 66 7.26 12.93 6.44
N ASP A 67 6.91 12.93 7.72
CA ASP A 67 7.32 13.98 8.64
C ASP A 67 8.84 14.00 8.84
N GLU A 68 9.46 12.82 8.95
CA GLU A 68 10.91 12.65 9.02
C GLU A 68 11.60 13.17 7.74
N LEU A 69 11.05 12.86 6.56
CA LEU A 69 11.55 13.37 5.28
C LEU A 69 11.53 14.91 5.21
N ILE A 70 10.44 15.53 5.66
CA ILE A 70 10.28 16.99 5.70
C ILE A 70 11.30 17.61 6.67
N ALA A 71 11.54 16.96 7.80
CA ALA A 71 12.51 17.43 8.78
C ALA A 71 13.95 17.36 8.24
N ILE A 72 14.32 16.28 7.55
CA ILE A 72 15.64 16.13 6.91
C ILE A 72 15.82 17.18 5.81
N GLN A 73 14.83 17.35 4.94
CA GLN A 73 14.90 18.33 3.86
C GLN A 73 15.06 19.78 4.36
N ARG A 74 14.44 20.13 5.50
CA ARG A 74 14.66 21.44 6.15
C ARG A 74 16.07 21.61 6.68
N ARG A 75 16.65 20.56 7.27
CA ARG A 75 18.03 20.60 7.77
C ARG A 75 19.01 20.80 6.61
N GLU A 76 18.86 20.01 5.55
CA GLU A 76 19.70 20.15 4.34
C GLU A 76 19.57 21.53 3.71
N ARG A 77 18.35 22.09 3.62
CA ARG A 77 18.14 23.46 3.12
C ARG A 77 18.83 24.52 3.98
N ASN A 78 18.76 24.41 5.31
CA ASN A 78 19.38 25.40 6.20
C ASN A 78 20.90 25.29 6.24
N GLU A 79 21.45 24.10 6.00
CA GLU A 79 22.89 23.84 6.00
C GLU A 79 23.55 24.17 4.64
N SER A 80 22.77 24.18 3.56
CA SER A 80 23.21 24.61 2.22
C SER A 80 23.05 26.11 1.94
N ASP A 81 22.61 26.90 2.93
CA ASP A 81 22.54 28.36 2.83
C ASP A 81 23.87 28.99 3.33
N PRO A 82 24.75 29.50 2.44
CA PRO A 82 26.10 29.95 2.79
C PRO A 82 26.15 31.25 3.64
N THR A 83 25.02 31.80 4.06
CA THR A 83 24.95 33.09 4.76
C THR A 83 25.01 32.99 6.30
N SER A 84 25.00 31.80 6.90
CA SER A 84 25.01 31.68 8.38
C SER A 84 26.42 31.60 9.02
N SER A 85 27.50 31.55 8.24
CA SER A 85 28.89 31.42 8.76
C SER A 85 29.67 32.74 8.82
N SER A 86 29.02 33.91 8.69
CA SER A 86 29.72 35.21 8.70
C SER A 86 29.49 36.06 9.97
N ILE A 87 29.01 35.45 11.06
CA ILE A 87 28.95 36.12 12.37
C ILE A 87 29.56 35.20 13.42
N HIS A 88 30.88 35.11 13.40
CA HIS A 88 31.71 34.87 14.59
C HIS A 88 33.13 35.37 14.37
#